data_AF-A0A6J4HPK4-F1
#
_entry.id   AF-A0A6J4HPK4-F1
#
_cell.length_a   1.000
_cell.length_b   1.000
_cell.length_c   1.000
_cell.angle_alpha   90.00
_cell.angle_beta   90.00
_cell.angle_gamma   90.00
#
_symmetry.space_group_name_H-M   'P 1'
#
loop_
_entity.id
_entity.type
_entity.pdbx_description
1 polymer ?
#
loop_
_entity_poly.entity_id
_entity_poly.type
_entity_poly.pdbx_seq_one_letter_code
_entity_poly.pdbx_strand_id
1 'polypeptide(L)'
;MIRLYILRLLALRSWLPLASGLLLLLLGSCSSTKSLPPGRKLYIGHKLEVKSDTIIPTKKVLVPELESVITPKPNTSFFGIRPGLWIYNMGNPNKKKGIGAWIRRKFGQEPVLLDSTKIRSSITLMHNRLNNSGYFGSKVTYQVKEEERKATVIYNAQVSAPYTIKELHFPSGDSISEAAKAIAATQGATLLKVGDVYNLNNLIA
;
A
#
# COMPACT_ATOMS: atom_id res chain seq x y z
N MET A 1 20.12 48.41 -40.18
CA MET A 1 20.48 47.67 -38.94
C MET A 1 19.32 46.89 -38.31
N ILE A 2 18.09 47.42 -38.25
CA ILE A 2 16.93 46.78 -37.59
C ILE A 2 16.52 45.43 -38.21
N ARG A 3 16.60 45.28 -39.55
CA ARG A 3 16.18 44.06 -40.27
C ARG A 3 17.04 42.82 -39.95
N LEU A 4 18.35 43.01 -39.71
CA LEU A 4 19.26 41.93 -39.27
C LEU A 4 18.99 41.50 -37.82
N TYR A 5 18.52 42.42 -36.97
CA TYR A 5 18.18 42.14 -35.58
C TYR A 5 16.93 41.27 -35.46
N ILE A 6 15.91 41.56 -36.28
CA ILE A 6 14.65 40.80 -36.32
C ILE A 6 14.86 39.37 -36.85
N LEU A 7 15.69 39.20 -37.88
CA LEU A 7 16.06 37.87 -38.41
C LEU A 7 16.83 37.02 -37.39
N ARG A 8 17.73 37.63 -36.59
CA ARG A 8 18.41 36.94 -35.48
C ARG A 8 17.46 36.56 -34.35
N LEU A 9 16.48 37.40 -34.02
CA LEU A 9 15.45 37.12 -33.00
C LEU A 9 14.50 35.98 -33.40
N LEU A 10 14.10 35.91 -34.68
CA LEU A 10 13.29 34.81 -35.22
C LEU A 10 14.07 33.49 -35.29
N ALA A 11 15.37 33.54 -35.59
CA ALA A 11 16.25 32.38 -35.52
C ALA A 11 16.47 31.87 -34.08
N LEU A 12 16.64 32.75 -33.09
CA LEU A 12 16.72 32.32 -31.68
C LEU A 12 15.41 31.66 -31.20
N ARG A 13 14.26 32.19 -31.62
CA ARG A 13 12.94 31.70 -31.19
C ARG A 13 12.58 30.31 -31.72
N SER A 14 13.15 29.91 -32.86
CA SER A 14 13.01 28.55 -33.41
C SER A 14 13.92 27.51 -32.74
N TRP A 15 14.99 27.96 -32.08
CA TRP A 15 15.95 27.09 -31.37
C TRP A 15 15.56 26.85 -29.90
N LEU A 16 14.73 27.73 -29.31
CA LEU A 16 14.19 27.59 -27.95
C LEU A 16 13.40 26.29 -27.72
N PRO A 17 12.40 25.91 -28.55
CA PRO A 17 11.69 24.64 -28.37
C PRO A 17 12.59 23.42 -28.61
N LEU A 18 13.59 23.50 -29.51
CA LEU A 18 14.57 22.43 -29.73
C LEU A 18 15.51 22.26 -28.52
N ALA A 19 16.00 23.36 -27.95
CA ALA A 19 16.83 23.33 -26.74
C ALA A 19 16.05 22.87 -25.50
N SER A 20 14.77 23.26 -25.38
CA SER A 20 13.86 22.78 -24.34
C SER A 20 13.56 21.29 -24.48
N GLY A 21 13.30 20.81 -25.70
CA GLY A 21 13.12 19.38 -26.00
C GLY A 21 14.38 18.55 -25.70
N LEU A 22 15.56 19.06 -26.04
CA LEU A 22 16.84 18.41 -25.74
C LEU A 22 17.13 18.37 -24.23
N LEU A 23 16.79 19.44 -23.50
CA LEU A 23 16.91 19.47 -22.03
C LEU A 23 15.96 18.47 -21.36
N LEU A 24 14.73 18.32 -21.87
CA LEU A 24 13.77 17.31 -21.41
C LEU A 24 14.24 15.88 -21.72
N LEU A 25 14.88 15.65 -22.86
CA LEU A 25 15.49 14.35 -23.22
C LEU A 25 16.69 14.01 -22.32
N LEU A 26 17.51 14.98 -21.95
CA LEU A 26 18.66 14.78 -21.04
C LEU A 26 18.23 14.50 -19.59
N LEU A 27 17.07 15.00 -19.15
CA LEU A 27 16.50 14.69 -17.83
C LEU A 27 15.92 13.26 -17.74
N GLY A 28 15.66 12.60 -18.87
CA GLY A 28 15.07 11.26 -18.91
C GLY A 28 16.02 10.10 -18.54
N SER A 29 17.34 10.33 -18.51
CA SER A 29 18.34 9.26 -18.33
C SER A 29 18.68 8.96 -16.87
N CYS A 30 18.20 9.74 -15.90
CA CYS A 30 18.51 9.50 -14.50
C CYS A 30 17.62 8.40 -13.90
N SER A 31 18.02 7.15 -14.14
CA SER A 31 17.28 5.99 -13.63
C SER A 31 17.32 5.89 -12.10
N SER A 32 16.16 5.98 -11.46
CA SER A 32 16.02 5.79 -10.00
C SER A 32 16.41 4.37 -9.54
N THR A 33 16.55 3.42 -10.47
CA THR A 33 16.92 2.02 -10.16
C THR A 33 18.42 1.75 -10.26
N LYS A 34 19.25 2.76 -10.53
CA LYS A 34 20.71 2.60 -10.68
C LYS A 34 21.40 1.95 -9.47
N SER A 35 20.95 2.27 -8.26
CA SER A 35 21.54 1.79 -7.00
C SER A 35 21.05 0.43 -6.53
N LEU A 36 20.09 -0.18 -7.23
CA LEU A 36 19.59 -1.49 -6.81
C LEU A 36 20.69 -2.55 -6.95
N PRO A 37 20.82 -3.47 -5.98
CA PRO A 37 21.70 -4.61 -6.11
C PRO A 37 21.36 -5.46 -7.36
N PRO A 38 22.35 -6.18 -7.94
CA PRO A 38 22.10 -7.07 -9.08
C PRO A 38 20.97 -8.07 -8.79
N GLY A 39 20.08 -8.26 -9.76
CA GLY A 39 18.95 -9.19 -9.65
C GLY A 39 17.80 -8.75 -8.72
N ARG A 40 17.91 -7.61 -8.02
CA ARG A 40 16.84 -7.09 -7.16
C ARG A 40 15.92 -6.14 -7.91
N LYS A 41 14.62 -6.24 -7.61
CA LYS A 41 13.58 -5.36 -8.16
C LYS A 41 13.11 -4.35 -7.12
N LEU A 42 12.96 -3.09 -7.55
CA LEU A 42 12.33 -2.05 -6.76
C LEU A 42 10.84 -2.36 -6.65
N TYR A 43 10.34 -2.42 -5.43
CA TYR A 43 8.90 -2.53 -5.18
C TYR A 43 8.25 -1.16 -5.41
N ILE A 44 7.41 -1.08 -6.44
CA ILE A 44 6.81 0.18 -6.88
C ILE A 44 5.39 0.39 -6.38
N GLY A 45 4.80 -0.63 -5.75
CA GLY A 45 3.50 -0.55 -5.11
C GLY A 45 2.73 -1.86 -5.22
N HIS A 46 1.45 -1.79 -4.87
CA HIS A 46 0.53 -2.91 -4.95
C HIS A 46 -0.81 -2.49 -5.54
N LYS A 47 -1.61 -3.50 -5.88
CA LYS A 47 -3.05 -3.39 -6.11
C LYS A 47 -3.74 -4.44 -5.27
N LEU A 48 -4.90 -4.10 -4.71
CA LEU A 48 -5.78 -5.05 -4.04
C LEU A 48 -7.06 -5.20 -4.87
N GLU A 49 -7.30 -6.39 -5.37
CA GLU A 49 -8.55 -6.77 -6.03
C GLU A 49 -9.38 -7.61 -5.08
N VAL A 50 -10.59 -7.13 -4.76
CA VAL A 50 -11.54 -7.82 -3.89
C VAL A 50 -12.73 -8.30 -4.71
N LYS A 51 -12.88 -9.62 -4.80
CA LYS A 51 -13.93 -10.32 -5.54
C LYS A 51 -14.77 -11.15 -4.57
N SER A 52 -16.05 -11.33 -4.89
CA SER A 52 -16.95 -12.22 -4.14
C SER A 52 -18.10 -12.63 -5.06
N ASP A 53 -18.62 -13.83 -4.81
CA ASP A 53 -19.81 -14.35 -5.47
C ASP A 53 -21.11 -13.87 -4.77
N THR A 54 -20.96 -13.17 -3.63
CA THR A 54 -22.06 -12.63 -2.83
C THR A 54 -21.86 -11.15 -2.52
N ILE A 55 -22.90 -10.51 -1.97
CA ILE A 55 -22.79 -9.14 -1.48
C ILE A 55 -21.90 -9.12 -0.24
N ILE A 56 -20.97 -8.15 -0.19
CA ILE A 56 -20.13 -7.86 0.98
C ILE A 56 -20.71 -6.60 1.65
N PRO A 57 -21.57 -6.72 2.69
CA PRO A 57 -22.23 -5.55 3.28
C PRO A 57 -21.24 -4.55 3.87
N THR A 58 -20.12 -5.05 4.42
CA THR A 58 -19.09 -4.23 5.09
C THR A 58 -17.93 -3.84 4.17
N LYS A 59 -18.09 -3.90 2.84
CA LYS A 59 -17.01 -3.67 1.85
C LYS A 59 -16.21 -2.39 2.09
N LYS A 60 -16.89 -1.28 2.45
CA LYS A 60 -16.26 0.03 2.70
C LYS A 60 -15.29 0.03 3.89
N VAL A 61 -15.50 -0.87 4.86
CA VAL A 61 -14.62 -1.04 6.03
C VAL A 61 -13.60 -2.14 5.77
N LEU A 62 -14.03 -3.24 5.15
CA LEU A 62 -13.20 -4.40 4.88
C LEU A 62 -12.00 -4.07 3.98
N VAL A 63 -12.21 -3.35 2.88
CA VAL A 63 -11.13 -3.05 1.92
C VAL A 63 -9.98 -2.26 2.57
N PRO A 64 -10.23 -1.15 3.30
CA PRO A 64 -9.18 -0.46 4.06
C PRO A 64 -8.47 -1.34 5.09
N GLU A 65 -9.19 -2.24 5.78
CA GLU A 65 -8.57 -3.16 6.74
C GLU A 65 -7.57 -4.11 6.07
N LEU A 66 -7.90 -4.63 4.89
CA LEU A 66 -7.00 -5.48 4.10
C LEU A 66 -5.80 -4.69 3.55
N GLU A 67 -6.01 -3.46 3.10
CA GLU A 67 -4.92 -2.60 2.62
C GLU A 67 -3.97 -2.20 3.75
N SER A 68 -4.49 -2.00 4.97
CA SER A 68 -3.71 -1.54 6.12
C SER A 68 -2.57 -2.48 6.50
N VAL A 69 -2.69 -3.78 6.20
CA VAL A 69 -1.69 -4.80 6.53
C VAL A 69 -0.68 -5.04 5.42
N ILE A 70 -0.81 -4.39 4.26
CA ILE A 70 0.11 -4.57 3.13
C ILE A 70 1.46 -3.91 3.43
N THR A 71 2.52 -4.73 3.42
CA THR A 71 3.90 -4.27 3.59
C THR A 71 4.85 -4.93 2.57
N PRO A 72 5.94 -4.24 2.17
CA PRO A 72 6.31 -2.87 2.54
C PRO A 72 5.47 -1.81 1.80
N LYS A 73 5.56 -0.54 2.24
CA LYS A 73 5.06 0.62 1.46
C LYS A 73 6.15 1.05 0.47
N PRO A 74 5.82 1.36 -0.79
CA PRO A 74 6.82 1.75 -1.78
C PRO A 74 7.41 3.12 -1.47
N ASN A 75 8.54 3.45 -2.08
CA ASN A 75 9.08 4.81 -2.06
C ASN A 75 8.04 5.82 -2.58
N THR A 76 8.05 7.03 -2.02
CA THR A 76 7.13 8.10 -2.40
C THR A 76 7.22 8.38 -3.90
N SER A 77 6.06 8.40 -4.56
CA SER A 77 5.94 8.63 -5.99
C SER A 77 5.04 9.83 -6.26
N PHE A 78 5.45 10.70 -7.16
CA PHE A 78 4.68 11.86 -7.62
C PHE A 78 4.69 11.84 -9.14
N PHE A 79 3.53 11.77 -9.81
CA PHE A 79 3.45 11.60 -11.28
C PHE A 79 4.38 10.53 -11.88
N GLY A 80 4.60 9.42 -11.16
CA GLY A 80 5.47 8.32 -11.58
C GLY A 80 6.97 8.51 -11.29
N ILE A 81 7.41 9.73 -10.94
CA ILE A 81 8.78 9.99 -10.47
C ILE A 81 8.93 9.70 -8.98
N ARG A 82 10.12 9.23 -8.58
CA ARG A 82 10.46 8.91 -7.17
C ARG A 82 11.58 9.84 -6.68
N PRO A 83 11.27 11.10 -6.33
CA PRO A 83 12.28 12.11 -6.02
C PRO A 83 13.17 11.72 -4.85
N GLY A 84 12.62 11.08 -3.80
CA GLY A 84 13.42 10.62 -2.67
C GLY A 84 14.47 9.58 -3.07
N LEU A 85 14.10 8.64 -3.96
CA LEU A 85 15.05 7.65 -4.47
C LEU A 85 16.09 8.27 -5.41
N TRP A 86 15.70 9.27 -6.20
CA TRP A 86 16.63 10.04 -7.01
C TRP A 86 17.67 10.79 -6.15
N ILE A 87 17.20 11.46 -5.10
CA ILE A 87 18.06 12.14 -4.12
C ILE A 87 19.00 11.15 -3.42
N TYR A 88 18.51 9.95 -3.07
CA TYR A 88 19.33 8.90 -2.47
C TYR A 88 20.48 8.47 -3.40
N ASN A 89 20.21 8.38 -4.70
CA ASN A 89 21.20 8.01 -5.72
C ASN A 89 22.16 9.15 -6.09
N MET A 90 21.92 10.37 -5.61
CA MET A 90 22.71 11.54 -5.97
C MET A 90 23.98 11.67 -5.11
N GLY A 91 25.09 12.01 -5.78
CA GLY A 91 26.35 12.37 -5.13
C GLY A 91 27.13 11.18 -4.56
N ASN A 92 28.18 11.47 -3.79
CA ASN A 92 29.06 10.44 -3.23
C ASN A 92 28.46 9.88 -1.92
N PRO A 93 28.11 8.57 -1.84
CA PRO A 93 27.57 7.94 -0.64
C PRO A 93 28.47 8.13 0.60
N ASN A 94 29.78 8.22 0.41
CA ASN A 94 30.76 8.31 1.49
C ASN A 94 30.95 9.74 2.01
N LYS A 95 30.38 10.75 1.35
CA LYS A 95 30.52 12.16 1.78
C LYS A 95 29.61 12.46 2.97
N LYS A 96 30.22 12.74 4.13
CA LYS A 96 29.51 12.98 5.40
C LYS A 96 29.14 14.45 5.68
N LYS A 97 29.72 15.42 4.95
CA LYS A 97 29.56 16.87 5.19
C LYS A 97 29.17 17.64 3.92
N GLY A 98 28.49 18.78 4.11
CA GLY A 98 28.08 19.71 3.06
C GLY A 98 26.60 19.64 2.67
N ILE A 99 26.13 20.62 1.89
CA ILE A 99 24.71 20.79 1.52
C ILE A 99 24.17 19.53 0.84
N GLY A 100 24.90 18.94 -0.11
CA GLY A 100 24.46 17.71 -0.78
C GLY A 100 24.30 16.50 0.15
N ALA A 101 25.21 16.34 1.13
CA ALA A 101 25.09 15.28 2.14
C ALA A 101 23.89 15.51 3.08
N TRP A 102 23.61 16.78 3.41
CA TRP A 102 22.43 17.17 4.18
C TRP A 102 21.12 16.89 3.41
N ILE A 103 21.03 17.27 2.13
CA ILE A 103 19.87 17.01 1.27
C ILE A 103 19.61 15.50 1.18
N ARG A 104 20.66 14.70 0.92
CA ARG A 104 20.51 13.24 0.81
C ARG A 104 20.00 12.62 2.10
N ARG A 105 20.54 13.01 3.25
CA ARG A 105 20.09 12.50 4.54
C ARG A 105 18.67 12.92 4.88
N LYS A 106 18.27 14.14 4.50
CA LYS A 106 16.95 14.69 4.86
C LYS A 106 15.83 14.24 3.93
N PHE A 107 16.10 14.09 2.64
CA PHE A 107 15.08 13.85 1.61
C PHE A 107 15.30 12.57 0.81
N GLY A 108 16.46 11.93 0.95
CA GLY A 108 16.74 10.66 0.29
C GLY A 108 15.95 9.51 0.91
N GLN A 109 15.46 8.62 0.06
CA GLN A 109 14.81 7.38 0.48
C GLN A 109 15.56 6.19 -0.10
N GLU A 110 15.95 5.25 0.76
CA GLU A 110 16.56 3.98 0.33
C GLU A 110 15.57 3.18 -0.55
N PRO A 111 16.05 2.47 -1.59
CA PRO A 111 15.18 1.65 -2.42
C PRO A 111 14.44 0.59 -1.59
N VAL A 112 13.11 0.63 -1.65
CA VAL A 112 12.27 -0.44 -1.10
C VAL A 112 12.27 -1.60 -2.08
N LEU A 113 12.85 -2.73 -1.69
CA LEU A 113 12.97 -3.89 -2.56
C LEU A 113 11.73 -4.79 -2.46
N LEU A 114 11.46 -5.52 -3.54
CA LEU A 114 10.52 -6.64 -3.50
C LEU A 114 11.02 -7.70 -2.51
N ASP A 115 10.16 -8.10 -1.59
CA ASP A 115 10.45 -9.09 -0.56
C ASP A 115 9.30 -10.10 -0.45
N SER A 116 9.56 -11.34 -0.87
CA SER A 116 8.57 -12.42 -0.85
C SER A 116 8.10 -12.77 0.56
N THR A 117 8.93 -12.58 1.58
CA THR A 117 8.57 -12.87 2.97
C THR A 117 7.53 -11.87 3.46
N LYS A 118 7.70 -10.58 3.14
CA LYS A 118 6.71 -9.54 3.47
C LYS A 118 5.39 -9.70 2.72
N ILE A 119 5.45 -10.16 1.47
CA ILE A 119 4.24 -10.52 0.69
C ILE A 119 3.48 -11.65 1.39
N ARG A 120 4.17 -12.74 1.78
CA ARG A 120 3.55 -13.86 2.52
C ARG A 120 2.96 -13.40 3.85
N SER A 121 3.68 -12.58 4.61
CA SER A 121 3.14 -12.00 5.85
C SER A 121 1.89 -11.16 5.61
N SER A 122 1.87 -10.32 4.56
CA SER A 122 0.70 -9.51 4.20
C SER A 122 -0.51 -10.40 3.87
N ILE A 123 -0.30 -11.50 3.14
CA ILE A 123 -1.36 -12.48 2.83
C ILE A 123 -1.92 -13.12 4.11
N THR A 124 -1.05 -13.58 5.01
CA THR A 124 -1.47 -14.15 6.30
C THR A 124 -2.29 -13.14 7.11
N LEU A 125 -1.85 -11.89 7.16
CA LEU A 125 -2.58 -10.84 7.87
C LEU A 125 -3.92 -10.51 7.21
N MET A 126 -4.01 -10.47 5.87
CA MET A 126 -5.29 -10.30 5.17
C MET A 126 -6.26 -11.43 5.48
N HIS A 127 -5.78 -12.69 5.48
CA HIS A 127 -6.59 -13.84 5.89
C HIS A 127 -7.13 -13.68 7.32
N ASN A 128 -6.28 -13.24 8.26
CA ASN A 128 -6.72 -12.99 9.63
C ASN A 128 -7.75 -11.86 9.70
N ARG A 129 -7.57 -10.76 8.95
CA ARG A 129 -8.56 -9.68 8.86
C ARG A 129 -9.89 -10.15 8.29
N LEU A 130 -9.89 -10.96 7.23
CA LEU A 130 -11.09 -11.56 6.66
C LEU A 130 -11.84 -12.42 7.69
N ASN A 131 -11.13 -13.30 8.40
CA ASN A 131 -11.73 -14.14 9.44
C ASN A 131 -12.27 -13.29 10.60
N ASN A 132 -11.49 -12.33 11.07
CA ASN A 132 -11.91 -11.43 12.15
C ASN A 132 -13.12 -10.57 11.76
N SER A 133 -13.35 -10.34 10.46
CA SER A 133 -14.49 -9.58 9.93
C SER A 133 -15.61 -10.48 9.39
N GLY A 134 -15.60 -11.79 9.71
CA GLY A 134 -16.71 -12.71 9.50
C GLY A 134 -16.74 -13.39 8.14
N TYR A 135 -15.72 -13.22 7.32
CA TYR A 135 -15.60 -13.79 5.98
C TYR A 135 -14.75 -15.06 5.99
N PHE A 136 -15.15 -16.04 6.81
CA PHE A 136 -14.43 -17.31 6.92
C PHE A 136 -14.37 -18.07 5.60
N GLY A 137 -13.30 -18.84 5.40
CA GLY A 137 -13.08 -19.61 4.18
C GLY A 137 -12.67 -18.78 2.96
N SER A 138 -12.47 -17.47 3.13
CA SER A 138 -11.96 -16.59 2.06
C SER A 138 -10.51 -16.94 1.70
N LYS A 139 -10.14 -16.69 0.44
CA LYS A 139 -8.81 -16.99 -0.11
C LYS A 139 -8.10 -15.72 -0.56
N VAL A 140 -6.83 -15.56 -0.16
CA VAL A 140 -5.98 -14.47 -0.62
C VAL A 140 -4.81 -15.05 -1.39
N THR A 141 -4.67 -14.62 -2.64
CA THR A 141 -3.57 -15.00 -3.52
C THR A 141 -2.85 -13.75 -4.01
N TYR A 142 -1.73 -13.92 -4.70
CA TYR A 142 -0.98 -12.80 -5.26
C TYR A 142 -0.36 -13.14 -6.60
N GLN A 143 -0.09 -12.10 -7.38
CA GLN A 143 0.69 -12.15 -8.61
C GLN A 143 1.71 -11.02 -8.57
N VAL A 144 2.93 -11.29 -9.04
CA VAL A 144 3.96 -10.25 -9.16
C VAL A 144 4.02 -9.83 -10.61
N LYS A 145 3.64 -8.59 -10.89
CA LYS A 145 3.86 -7.97 -12.20
C LYS A 145 5.28 -7.40 -12.22
N GLU A 146 6.14 -8.10 -12.92
CA GLU A 146 7.54 -7.73 -13.05
C GLU A 146 7.81 -6.87 -14.30
N GLU A 147 8.63 -5.85 -14.11
CA GLU A 147 9.29 -5.09 -15.17
C GLU A 147 10.80 -5.34 -15.04
N GLU A 148 11.61 -4.72 -15.92
CA GLU A 148 13.07 -4.91 -15.95
C GLU A 148 13.73 -4.78 -14.56
N ARG A 149 13.49 -3.65 -13.88
CA ARG A 149 14.08 -3.35 -12.55
C ARG A 149 13.04 -2.98 -11.48
N LYS A 150 11.76 -3.20 -11.75
CA LYS A 150 10.63 -2.80 -10.91
C LYS A 150 9.63 -3.96 -10.78
N ALA A 151 8.85 -3.95 -9.72
CA ALA A 151 7.78 -4.93 -9.51
C ALA A 151 6.59 -4.32 -8.78
N THR A 152 5.38 -4.68 -9.23
CA THR A 152 4.12 -4.41 -8.55
C THR A 152 3.52 -5.72 -8.06
N VAL A 153 2.98 -5.75 -6.85
CA VAL A 153 2.27 -6.94 -6.33
C VAL A 153 0.77 -6.74 -6.46
N ILE A 154 0.08 -7.67 -7.12
CA ILE A 154 -1.38 -7.67 -7.24
C ILE A 154 -1.90 -8.72 -6.27
N TYR A 155 -2.54 -8.29 -5.19
CA TYR A 155 -3.22 -9.16 -4.24
C TYR A 155 -4.66 -9.40 -4.70
N ASN A 156 -5.10 -10.64 -4.69
CA ASN A 156 -6.45 -11.05 -5.06
C ASN A 156 -7.11 -11.71 -3.86
N ALA A 157 -8.08 -11.01 -3.26
CA ALA A 157 -8.90 -11.52 -2.18
C ALA A 157 -10.23 -12.02 -2.76
N GLN A 158 -10.41 -13.34 -2.80
CA GLN A 158 -11.71 -13.97 -3.05
C GLN A 158 -12.43 -14.11 -1.71
N VAL A 159 -13.40 -13.23 -1.49
CA VAL A 159 -14.15 -13.11 -0.25
C VAL A 159 -15.39 -14.00 -0.32
N SER A 160 -15.51 -14.92 0.63
CA SER A 160 -16.65 -15.82 0.78
C SER A 160 -17.88 -15.09 1.34
N ALA A 161 -19.02 -15.78 1.36
CA ALA A 161 -20.23 -15.26 2.01
C ALA A 161 -19.96 -14.94 3.50
N PRO A 162 -20.53 -13.85 4.03
CA PRO A 162 -20.37 -13.49 5.42
C PRO A 162 -21.07 -14.49 6.35
N TYR A 163 -20.44 -14.79 7.48
CA TYR A 163 -21.08 -15.50 8.57
C TYR A 163 -21.78 -14.50 9.48
N THR A 164 -23.05 -14.77 9.77
CA THR A 164 -23.87 -13.92 10.65
C THR A 164 -24.17 -14.62 11.98
N ILE A 165 -24.36 -13.83 13.03
CA ILE A 165 -24.74 -14.34 14.35
C ILE A 165 -26.17 -14.88 14.25
N LYS A 166 -26.32 -16.21 14.33
CA LYS A 166 -27.65 -16.84 14.24
C LYS A 166 -28.43 -16.71 15.54
N GLU A 167 -27.77 -16.97 16.66
CA GLU A 167 -28.35 -17.00 18.00
C GLU A 167 -27.32 -16.50 19.01
N LEU A 168 -27.79 -15.93 20.11
CA LEU A 168 -26.96 -15.46 21.21
C LEU A 168 -27.56 -15.96 22.52
N HIS A 169 -26.79 -16.79 23.23
CA HIS A 169 -27.22 -17.42 24.48
C HIS A 169 -26.37 -16.90 25.63
N PHE A 170 -27.00 -16.24 26.60
CA PHE A 170 -26.35 -15.85 27.84
C PHE A 170 -26.55 -16.94 28.90
N PRO A 171 -25.60 -17.10 29.85
CA PRO A 171 -25.81 -17.97 30.99
C PRO A 171 -27.10 -17.60 31.72
N SER A 172 -27.90 -18.60 32.07
CA SER A 172 -29.18 -18.43 32.74
C SER A 172 -29.44 -19.58 33.73
N GLY A 173 -30.28 -19.34 34.73
CA GLY A 173 -30.64 -20.30 35.77
C GLY A 173 -30.07 -19.99 37.16
N ASP A 174 -30.65 -20.61 38.18
CA ASP A 174 -30.39 -20.26 39.60
C ASP A 174 -29.08 -20.84 40.15
N SER A 175 -28.52 -21.87 39.50
CA SER A 175 -27.30 -22.58 39.96
C SER A 175 -26.04 -22.26 39.14
N ILE A 176 -26.01 -21.13 38.43
CA ILE A 176 -24.83 -20.70 37.69
C ILE A 176 -23.77 -20.08 38.62
N SER A 177 -22.50 -20.20 38.24
CA SER A 177 -21.40 -19.60 39.00
C SER A 177 -21.50 -18.08 39.07
N GLU A 178 -20.88 -17.45 40.07
CA GLU A 178 -20.84 -15.97 40.17
C GLU A 178 -20.25 -15.33 38.91
N ALA A 179 -19.25 -15.97 38.28
CA ALA A 179 -18.72 -15.52 36.98
C ALA A 179 -19.78 -15.55 35.87
N ALA A 180 -20.61 -16.59 35.83
CA ALA A 180 -21.70 -16.69 34.86
C ALA A 180 -22.82 -15.66 35.12
N LYS A 181 -23.13 -15.35 36.39
CA LYS A 181 -24.06 -14.25 36.74
C LYS A 181 -23.51 -12.90 36.26
N ALA A 182 -22.22 -12.65 36.47
CA ALA A 182 -21.56 -11.44 36.00
C ALA A 182 -21.64 -11.31 34.47
N ILE A 183 -21.45 -12.40 33.72
CA ILE A 183 -21.63 -12.42 32.25
C ILE A 183 -23.09 -12.16 31.87
N ALA A 184 -24.06 -12.80 32.54
CA ALA A 184 -25.48 -12.57 32.25
C ALA A 184 -25.88 -11.10 32.46
N ALA A 185 -25.33 -10.44 33.48
CA ALA A 185 -25.57 -9.03 33.76
C ALA A 185 -25.09 -8.08 32.64
N THR A 186 -24.15 -8.49 31.78
CA THR A 186 -23.68 -7.67 30.66
C THR A 186 -24.58 -7.78 29.42
N GLN A 187 -25.58 -8.67 29.42
CA GLN A 187 -26.47 -8.91 28.28
C GLN A 187 -27.09 -7.63 27.70
N GLY A 188 -27.52 -6.69 28.54
CA GLY A 188 -28.14 -5.44 28.08
C GLY A 188 -27.18 -4.46 27.39
N ALA A 189 -25.87 -4.61 27.62
CA ALA A 189 -24.83 -3.74 27.08
C ALA A 189 -24.05 -4.40 25.93
N THR A 190 -24.43 -5.61 25.50
CA THR A 190 -23.71 -6.32 24.44
C THR A 190 -23.75 -5.56 23.11
N LEU A 191 -22.61 -5.54 22.42
CA LEU A 191 -22.52 -5.03 21.05
C LEU A 191 -22.95 -6.08 20.01
N LEU A 192 -23.18 -7.33 20.43
CA LEU A 192 -23.56 -8.43 19.56
C LEU A 192 -25.06 -8.40 19.28
N LYS A 193 -25.44 -8.52 18.00
CA LYS A 193 -26.84 -8.62 17.59
C LYS A 193 -27.04 -9.80 16.67
N VAL A 194 -28.15 -10.51 16.87
CA VAL A 194 -28.57 -11.58 15.96
C VAL A 194 -28.80 -10.99 14.57
N GLY A 195 -28.26 -11.63 13.55
CA GLY A 195 -28.27 -11.18 12.16
C GLY A 195 -27.05 -10.36 11.73
N ASP A 196 -26.29 -9.80 12.66
CA ASP A 196 -25.07 -9.05 12.31
C ASP A 196 -23.99 -9.99 11.76
N VAL A 197 -23.19 -9.48 10.81
CA VAL A 197 -21.98 -10.17 10.36
C VAL A 197 -21.02 -10.29 11.53
N TYR A 198 -20.41 -11.47 11.70
CA TYR A 198 -19.40 -11.71 12.73
C TYR A 198 -18.30 -10.64 12.63
N ASN A 199 -17.95 -10.05 13.76
CA ASN A 199 -16.79 -9.17 13.86
C ASN A 199 -16.12 -9.37 15.22
N LEU A 200 -14.83 -9.71 15.21
CA LEU A 200 -14.06 -9.95 16.43
C LEU A 200 -13.99 -8.71 17.31
N ASN A 201 -13.95 -7.50 16.74
CA ASN A 201 -13.89 -6.27 17.54
C ASN A 201 -15.13 -6.11 18.42
N ASN A 202 -16.30 -6.57 17.98
CA ASN A 202 -17.53 -6.53 18.78
C ASN A 202 -17.50 -7.53 19.95
N LEU A 203 -16.59 -8.52 19.93
CA LEU A 203 -16.41 -9.51 21.00
C LEU A 203 -15.39 -9.09 22.06
N ILE A 204 -14.47 -8.18 21.73
CA ILE A 204 -13.35 -7.79 22.59
C ILE A 204 -13.40 -6.32 23.05
N ALA A 205 -14.40 -5.57 22.60
CA ALA A 205 -14.61 -4.17 22.93
C ALA A 205 -15.20 -3.96 24.33
#